data_AF-A0A127PSK6-F1
#
_entry.id   AF-A0A127PSK6-F1
#
_cell.length_a   1.000
_cell.length_b   1.000
_cell.length_c   1.000
_cell.angle_alpha   90.00
_cell.angle_beta   90.00
_cell.angle_gamma   90.00
#
_symmetry.space_group_name_H-M   'P 1'
#
loop_
_entity.id
_entity.type
_entity.pdbx_description
1 polymer ?
#
loop_
_entity_poly.entity_id
_entity_poly.type
_entity_poly.pdbx_seq_one_letter_code
_entity_poly.pdbx_strand_id
1 'polypeptide(L)'
;MRSAVLWLVDANAVSDADAAALSACLSDAEMSRYQRFVRRVRQREFLLGRVLLRFAASRAVGIAFDAIDIVERPGLAPLLQFPMAFPLSVEREFAFSLSHSRGWVACATSLDTPLGLDIEALDASRDIDAVGLAAFSAGESSWLSNLPEADKVAAFYGLWSDKEALYKLMSHTGERPELPELVMGSVRQTSGPGWQAQACALPDFAVSLCSRHPLASIEQIHLQATTPSAWSRQLGDA
;
A
#
# COMPACT_ATOMS: atom_id res chain seq x y z
N MET A 1 2.21 -12.76 -18.09
CA MET A 1 3.35 -12.69 -17.14
C MET A 1 2.87 -11.85 -15.98
N ARG A 2 3.11 -12.26 -14.73
CA ARG A 2 2.54 -11.56 -13.56
C ARG A 2 3.06 -10.13 -13.51
N SER A 3 2.18 -9.17 -13.34
CA SER A 3 2.51 -7.75 -13.28
C SER A 3 1.74 -7.06 -12.17
N ALA A 4 2.24 -5.91 -11.73
CA ALA A 4 1.54 -5.05 -10.80
C ALA A 4 1.61 -3.60 -11.28
N VAL A 5 0.62 -2.81 -10.89
CA VAL A 5 0.63 -1.36 -11.04
C VAL A 5 0.64 -0.74 -9.65
N LEU A 6 1.64 0.10 -9.38
CA LEU A 6 1.78 0.87 -8.15
C LEU A 6 1.36 2.32 -8.40
N TRP A 7 0.23 2.69 -7.84
CA TRP A 7 -0.32 4.04 -7.88
C TRP A 7 0.16 4.82 -6.66
N LEU A 8 0.69 6.02 -6.87
CA LEU A 8 1.19 6.91 -5.83
C LEU A 8 0.57 8.30 -5.97
N VAL A 9 0.14 8.87 -4.85
CA VAL A 9 -0.41 10.23 -4.81
C VAL A 9 -0.12 10.90 -3.46
N ASP A 10 0.17 12.19 -3.49
CA ASP A 10 0.39 13.00 -2.29
C ASP A 10 -0.92 13.60 -1.77
N ALA A 11 -1.42 13.09 -0.64
CA ALA A 11 -2.60 13.60 0.03
C ALA A 11 -2.39 14.97 0.70
N ASN A 12 -1.15 15.45 0.84
CA ASN A 12 -0.89 16.80 1.32
C ASN A 12 -1.32 17.86 0.29
N ALA A 13 -1.33 17.52 -1.00
CA ALA A 13 -1.78 18.39 -2.08
C ALA A 13 -3.31 18.56 -2.14
N VAL A 14 -4.08 17.76 -1.37
CA VAL A 14 -5.54 17.83 -1.35
C VAL A 14 -6.01 19.12 -0.69
N SER A 15 -6.65 19.99 -1.47
CA SER A 15 -7.29 21.20 -0.97
C SER A 15 -8.54 20.86 -0.14
N ASP A 16 -9.01 21.78 0.70
CA ASP A 16 -10.24 21.55 1.47
C ASP A 16 -11.49 21.46 0.54
N ALA A 17 -11.45 22.13 -0.61
CA ALA A 17 -12.49 22.03 -1.62
C ALA A 17 -12.50 20.65 -2.29
N ASP A 18 -11.33 20.13 -2.69
CA ASP A 18 -11.21 18.77 -3.21
C ASP A 18 -11.63 17.74 -2.17
N ALA A 19 -11.20 17.90 -0.91
CA ALA A 19 -11.58 17.00 0.17
C ALA A 19 -13.11 16.94 0.33
N ALA A 20 -13.80 18.08 0.29
CA ALA A 20 -15.26 18.13 0.33
C ALA A 20 -15.88 17.38 -0.86
N ALA A 21 -15.43 17.67 -2.08
CA ALA A 21 -15.93 17.02 -3.30
C ALA A 21 -15.71 15.50 -3.29
N LEU A 22 -14.50 15.06 -2.93
CA LEU A 22 -14.14 13.63 -2.85
C LEU A 22 -14.92 12.90 -1.76
N SER A 23 -15.18 13.55 -0.62
CA SER A 23 -15.92 12.94 0.49
C SER A 23 -17.37 12.62 0.12
N ALA A 24 -17.95 13.34 -0.86
CA ALA A 24 -19.28 13.06 -1.38
C ALA A 24 -19.38 11.71 -2.12
N CYS A 25 -18.26 11.11 -2.50
CA CYS A 25 -18.20 9.79 -3.14
C CYS A 25 -18.07 8.63 -2.14
N LEU A 26 -17.96 8.91 -0.83
CA LEU A 26 -17.84 7.87 0.19
C LEU A 26 -19.21 7.27 0.50
N SER A 27 -19.26 5.96 0.71
CA SER A 27 -20.42 5.31 1.33
C SER A 27 -20.60 5.77 2.77
N ASP A 28 -21.77 5.52 3.36
CA ASP A 28 -22.04 5.83 4.78
C ASP A 28 -21.03 5.19 5.74
N ALA A 29 -20.61 3.95 5.45
CA ALA A 29 -19.62 3.24 6.26
C ALA A 29 -18.23 3.89 6.17
N GLU A 30 -17.81 4.30 4.97
CA GLU A 30 -16.55 5.00 4.77
C GLU A 30 -16.58 6.42 5.36
N MET A 31 -17.70 7.15 5.18
CA MET A 31 -17.91 8.47 5.77
C MET A 31 -17.83 8.40 7.29
N SER A 32 -18.47 7.40 7.90
CA SER A 32 -18.41 7.16 9.34
C SER A 32 -16.96 6.94 9.82
N ARG A 33 -16.14 6.22 9.06
CA ARG A 33 -14.72 6.04 9.40
C ARG A 33 -13.89 7.30 9.15
N TYR A 34 -14.14 8.02 8.05
CA TYR A 34 -13.50 9.28 7.69
C TYR A 34 -13.65 10.35 8.79
N GLN A 35 -14.85 10.46 9.37
CA GLN A 35 -15.16 11.42 10.41
C GLN A 35 -14.51 11.11 11.77
N ARG A 36 -14.04 9.87 11.99
CA ARG A 36 -13.38 9.46 13.24
C ARG A 36 -11.91 9.89 13.34
N PHE A 37 -11.30 10.30 12.24
CA PHE A 37 -9.90 10.74 12.26
C PHE A 37 -9.77 12.14 12.86
N VAL A 38 -9.06 12.25 13.98
CA VAL A 38 -8.77 13.53 14.64
C VAL A 38 -7.71 14.34 13.89
N ARG A 39 -6.68 13.67 13.35
CA ARG A 39 -5.59 14.32 12.63
C ARG A 39 -5.97 14.49 11.16
N ARG A 40 -6.00 15.74 10.67
CA ARG A 40 -6.32 16.08 9.27
C ARG A 40 -5.51 15.30 8.24
N VAL A 41 -4.21 15.09 8.48
CA VAL A 41 -3.35 14.30 7.58
C VAL A 41 -3.86 12.86 7.45
N ARG A 42 -4.15 12.18 8.57
CA ARG A 42 -4.71 10.81 8.54
C ARG A 42 -6.09 10.76 7.88
N GLN A 43 -6.90 11.79 8.10
CA GLN A 43 -8.21 11.93 7.47
C GLN A 43 -8.09 12.05 5.94
N ARG A 44 -7.14 12.86 5.43
CA ARG A 44 -6.87 13.01 3.99
C ARG A 44 -6.26 11.75 3.38
N GLU A 45 -5.31 11.10 4.06
CA GLU A 45 -4.75 9.81 3.65
C GLU A 45 -5.84 8.75 3.50
N PHE A 46 -6.77 8.66 4.46
CA PHE A 46 -7.89 7.73 4.39
C PHE A 46 -8.82 8.03 3.21
N LEU A 47 -9.25 9.28 3.07
CA LEU A 47 -10.14 9.71 1.98
C LEU A 47 -9.52 9.39 0.62
N LEU A 48 -8.28 9.84 0.41
CA LEU A 48 -7.59 9.66 -0.86
C LEU A 48 -7.27 8.19 -1.12
N GLY A 49 -6.99 7.40 -0.08
CA GLY A 49 -6.82 5.95 -0.19
C GLY A 49 -8.06 5.23 -0.71
N ARG A 50 -9.26 5.64 -0.32
CA ARG A 50 -10.51 5.06 -0.84
C ARG A 50 -10.79 5.46 -2.27
N VAL A 51 -10.59 6.73 -2.58
CA VAL A 51 -10.76 7.25 -3.94
C VAL A 51 -9.74 6.59 -4.89
N LEU A 52 -8.47 6.52 -4.47
CA LEU A 52 -7.40 5.88 -5.24
C LEU A 52 -7.68 4.40 -5.47
N LEU A 53 -8.16 3.68 -4.45
CA LEU A 53 -8.49 2.26 -4.58
C LEU A 53 -9.60 2.03 -5.62
N ARG A 54 -10.72 2.77 -5.56
CA ARG A 54 -11.78 2.67 -6.57
C ARG A 54 -11.26 3.00 -7.97
N PHE A 55 -10.46 4.06 -8.09
CA PHE A 55 -9.88 4.48 -9.37
C PHE A 55 -8.93 3.42 -9.95
N ALA A 56 -8.00 2.92 -9.14
CA ALA A 56 -7.06 1.87 -9.54
C ALA A 56 -7.79 0.58 -9.96
N ALA A 57 -8.81 0.17 -9.19
CA ALA A 57 -9.63 -0.99 -9.53
C ALA A 57 -10.40 -0.76 -10.84
N SER A 58 -11.11 0.37 -10.96
CA SER A 58 -11.85 0.78 -12.16
C SER A 58 -10.99 0.67 -13.41
N ARG A 59 -9.75 1.17 -13.36
CA ARG A 59 -8.80 1.10 -14.47
C ARG A 59 -8.32 -0.31 -14.76
N ALA A 60 -8.00 -1.08 -13.72
CA ALA A 60 -7.49 -2.44 -13.90
C ALA A 60 -8.53 -3.37 -14.52
N VAL A 61 -9.81 -3.23 -14.17
CA VAL A 61 -10.87 -4.14 -14.62
C VAL A 61 -11.81 -3.56 -15.68
N GLY A 62 -11.69 -2.28 -16.03
CA GLY A 62 -12.49 -1.63 -17.07
C GLY A 62 -13.95 -1.37 -16.68
N ILE A 63 -14.24 -1.15 -15.40
CA ILE A 63 -15.57 -0.78 -14.89
C ILE A 63 -15.59 0.69 -14.49
N ALA A 64 -16.76 1.35 -14.56
CA ALA A 64 -16.93 2.71 -14.08
C ALA A 64 -16.57 2.87 -12.58
N PHE A 65 -15.96 4.00 -12.24
CA PHE A 65 -15.50 4.33 -10.88
C PHE A 65 -16.62 4.24 -9.82
N ASP A 66 -17.82 4.69 -10.19
CA ASP A 66 -19.01 4.75 -9.34
C ASP A 66 -19.75 3.41 -9.21
N ALA A 67 -19.36 2.41 -10.01
CA ALA A 67 -19.92 1.06 -9.96
C ALA A 67 -19.13 0.11 -9.03
N ILE A 68 -18.07 0.61 -8.36
CA ILE A 68 -17.24 -0.16 -7.42
C ILE A 68 -17.48 0.34 -6.00
N ASP A 69 -18.05 -0.53 -5.18
CA ASP A 69 -18.26 -0.27 -3.75
C ASP A 69 -17.07 -0.75 -2.91
N ILE A 70 -16.87 -0.10 -1.77
CA ILE A 70 -15.86 -0.50 -0.78
C ILE A 70 -16.57 -0.89 0.52
N VAL A 71 -16.36 -2.13 0.95
CA VAL A 71 -16.87 -2.64 2.23
C VAL A 71 -15.76 -2.54 3.28
N GLU A 72 -16.00 -1.70 4.29
CA GLU A 72 -15.10 -1.53 5.43
C GLU A 72 -15.11 -2.75 6.35
N ARG A 73 -13.91 -3.21 6.73
CA ARG A 73 -13.73 -4.32 7.69
C ARG A 73 -12.83 -3.88 8.84
N PRO A 74 -13.35 -3.69 10.07
CA PRO A 74 -12.54 -3.30 11.21
C PRO A 74 -11.36 -4.26 11.43
N GLY A 75 -10.15 -3.71 11.52
CA GLY A 75 -8.92 -4.50 11.73
C GLY A 75 -8.44 -5.31 10.53
N LEU A 76 -9.11 -5.24 9.37
CA LEU A 76 -8.76 -5.96 8.15
C LEU A 76 -8.65 -4.99 6.97
N ALA A 77 -8.05 -5.46 5.87
CA ALA A 77 -8.12 -4.76 4.59
C ALA A 77 -9.59 -4.57 4.16
N PRO A 78 -9.98 -3.48 3.48
CA PRO A 78 -11.32 -3.37 2.92
C PRO A 78 -11.58 -4.45 1.87
N LEU A 79 -12.84 -4.63 1.47
CA LEU A 79 -13.20 -5.44 0.29
C LEU A 79 -13.71 -4.52 -0.81
N LEU A 80 -13.44 -4.89 -2.05
CA LEU A 80 -14.15 -4.34 -3.20
C LEU A 80 -15.38 -5.17 -3.47
N GLN A 81 -16.47 -4.50 -3.81
CA GLN A 81 -17.69 -5.13 -4.28
C GLN A 81 -17.96 -4.61 -5.70
N PHE A 82 -18.00 -5.55 -6.64
CA PHE A 82 -18.23 -5.27 -8.06
C PHE A 82 -19.70 -5.49 -8.42
N PRO A 83 -20.18 -4.96 -9.56
CA PRO A 83 -21.55 -5.20 -10.03
C PRO A 83 -21.84 -6.69 -10.22
N MET A 84 -23.08 -7.12 -10.01
CA MET A 84 -23.49 -8.53 -10.08
C MET A 84 -23.19 -9.21 -11.44
N ALA A 85 -23.15 -8.43 -12.54
CA ALA A 85 -22.82 -8.94 -13.87
C ALA A 85 -21.30 -8.99 -14.15
N PHE A 86 -20.45 -8.58 -13.20
CA PHE A 86 -19.00 -8.59 -13.37
C PHE A 86 -18.47 -10.03 -13.37
N PRO A 87 -17.53 -10.39 -14.25
CA PRO A 87 -16.99 -11.75 -14.31
C PRO A 87 -16.33 -12.18 -13.00
N LEU A 88 -16.93 -13.17 -12.33
CA LEU A 88 -16.43 -13.72 -11.06
C LEU A 88 -14.98 -14.25 -11.14
N SER A 89 -14.51 -14.66 -12.32
CA SER A 89 -13.11 -15.05 -12.51
C SER A 89 -12.16 -13.87 -12.32
N VAL A 90 -12.48 -12.72 -12.91
CA VAL A 90 -11.65 -11.50 -12.80
C VAL A 90 -11.71 -10.96 -11.38
N GLU A 91 -12.89 -10.97 -10.75
CA GLU A 91 -13.06 -10.57 -9.35
C GLU A 91 -12.19 -11.39 -8.39
N ARG A 92 -12.10 -12.70 -8.59
CA ARG A 92 -11.30 -13.60 -7.73
C ARG A 92 -9.79 -13.44 -7.94
N GLU A 93 -9.37 -13.02 -9.12
CA GLU A 93 -7.96 -12.85 -9.46
C GLU A 93 -7.45 -11.43 -9.16
N PHE A 94 -8.33 -10.44 -9.16
CA PHE A 94 -8.00 -9.07 -8.82
C PHE A 94 -7.53 -8.97 -7.36
N ALA A 95 -6.29 -8.52 -7.18
CA ALA A 95 -5.67 -8.28 -5.90
C ALA A 95 -5.27 -6.81 -5.78
N PHE A 96 -5.36 -6.29 -4.56
CA PHE A 96 -4.85 -4.96 -4.24
C PHE A 96 -4.24 -4.92 -2.85
N SER A 97 -3.42 -3.89 -2.60
CA SER A 97 -2.95 -3.54 -1.27
C SER A 97 -2.76 -2.04 -1.15
N LEU A 98 -3.12 -1.48 0.02
CA LEU A 98 -3.03 -0.05 0.32
C LEU A 98 -2.00 0.19 1.42
N SER A 99 -1.24 1.27 1.29
CA SER A 99 -0.46 1.81 2.40
C SER A 99 -0.36 3.33 2.32
N HIS A 100 -0.02 3.99 3.43
CA HIS A 100 0.13 5.44 3.48
C HIS A 100 1.12 5.85 4.57
N SER A 101 1.95 6.85 4.28
CA SER A 101 2.91 7.40 5.23
C SER A 101 3.22 8.85 4.90
N ARG A 102 3.20 9.72 5.93
CA ARG A 102 3.44 11.18 5.85
C ARG A 102 2.75 11.88 4.67
N GLY A 103 1.49 11.55 4.44
CA GLY A 103 0.65 12.13 3.39
C GLY A 103 0.74 11.43 2.04
N TRP A 104 1.76 10.60 1.78
CA TRP A 104 1.74 9.74 0.61
C TRP A 104 0.74 8.60 0.80
N VAL A 105 -0.04 8.35 -0.25
CA VAL A 105 -0.96 7.22 -0.36
C VAL A 105 -0.53 6.37 -1.54
N ALA A 106 -0.40 5.08 -1.29
CA ALA A 106 0.05 4.10 -2.27
C ALA A 106 -1.01 2.99 -2.40
N CYS A 107 -1.32 2.61 -3.63
CA CYS A 107 -2.20 1.50 -3.95
C CYS A 107 -1.51 0.61 -4.98
N ALA A 108 -1.35 -0.68 -4.68
CA ALA A 108 -0.88 -1.65 -5.66
C ALA A 108 -2.07 -2.48 -6.14
N THR A 109 -2.11 -2.78 -7.44
CA THR A 109 -3.13 -3.62 -8.06
C THR A 109 -2.50 -4.66 -8.98
N SER A 110 -3.10 -5.84 -9.06
CA SER A 110 -2.67 -6.94 -9.95
C SER A 110 -3.88 -7.77 -10.34
N LEU A 111 -3.88 -8.28 -11.57
CA LEU A 111 -4.89 -9.23 -12.07
C LEU A 111 -4.41 -10.69 -11.98
N ASP A 112 -3.16 -10.93 -11.61
CA ASP A 112 -2.54 -12.26 -11.78
C ASP A 112 -1.94 -12.84 -10.49
N THR A 113 -1.87 -12.04 -9.42
CA THR A 113 -1.21 -12.46 -8.18
C THR A 113 -1.60 -11.61 -6.97
N PRO A 114 -1.75 -12.21 -5.77
CA PRO A 114 -1.89 -11.48 -4.52
C PRO A 114 -0.70 -10.56 -4.25
N LEU A 115 -1.01 -9.41 -3.63
CA LEU A 115 -0.04 -8.37 -3.32
C LEU A 115 -0.13 -7.95 -1.85
N GLY A 116 0.99 -7.51 -1.31
CA GLY A 116 1.05 -6.72 -0.08
C GLY A 116 1.95 -5.52 -0.33
N LEU A 117 1.50 -4.33 0.07
CA LEU A 117 2.23 -3.09 -0.19
C LEU A 117 2.47 -2.37 1.12
N ASP A 118 3.67 -1.83 1.27
CA ASP A 118 3.95 -0.88 2.32
C ASP A 118 4.81 0.31 1.85
N ILE A 119 4.63 1.45 2.52
CA ILE A 119 5.33 2.71 2.29
C ILE A 119 5.62 3.33 3.64
N GLU A 120 6.87 3.66 3.89
CA GLU A 120 7.30 4.31 5.13
C GLU A 120 8.26 5.45 4.86
N ALA A 121 7.94 6.62 5.40
CA ALA A 121 8.85 7.75 5.34
C ALA A 121 10.08 7.51 6.21
N LEU A 122 11.25 7.79 5.65
CA LEU A 122 12.49 7.75 6.39
C LEU A 122 12.51 8.89 7.42
N ASP A 123 12.80 8.55 8.68
CA ASP A 123 12.91 9.53 9.76
C ASP A 123 14.15 9.24 10.62
N ALA A 124 15.23 9.95 10.32
CA ALA A 124 16.49 9.84 11.06
C ALA A 124 16.44 10.42 12.48
N SER A 125 15.36 11.13 12.85
CA SER A 125 15.20 11.65 14.22
C SER A 125 14.70 10.60 15.21
N ARG A 126 14.24 9.45 14.71
CA ARG A 126 13.66 8.38 15.51
C ARG A 126 14.74 7.42 16.00
N ASP A 127 14.58 6.93 17.23
CA ASP A 127 15.41 5.87 17.79
C ASP A 127 15.06 4.52 17.14
N ILE A 128 15.62 4.29 15.96
CA ILE A 128 15.39 3.08 15.15
C ILE A 128 15.93 1.82 15.82
N ASP A 129 16.96 1.93 16.67
CA ASP A 129 17.51 0.78 17.39
C ASP A 129 16.52 0.32 18.48
N ALA A 130 15.94 1.25 19.24
CA ALA A 130 14.91 0.91 20.24
C ALA A 130 13.62 0.37 19.61
N VAL A 131 13.18 0.95 18.49
CA VAL A 131 12.00 0.46 17.77
C VAL A 131 12.29 -0.90 17.14
N GLY A 132 13.47 -1.08 16.54
CA GLY A 132 13.91 -2.35 15.98
C GLY A 132 13.90 -3.47 17.01
N LEU A 133 14.45 -3.22 18.21
CA LEU A 133 14.47 -4.20 19.30
C LEU A 133 13.06 -4.66 19.73
N ALA A 134 12.05 -3.81 19.58
CA ALA A 134 10.66 -4.13 19.94
C ALA A 134 9.88 -4.84 18.82
N ALA A 135 10.31 -4.70 17.56
CA ALA A 135 9.54 -5.14 16.38
C ALA A 135 10.21 -6.26 15.57
N PHE A 136 11.53 -6.36 15.64
CA PHE A 136 12.33 -7.32 14.89
C PHE A 136 12.76 -8.50 15.75
N SER A 137 13.15 -9.59 15.10
CA SER A 137 13.77 -10.71 15.80
C SER A 137 15.13 -10.30 16.38
N ALA A 138 15.72 -11.16 17.21
CA ALA A 138 17.08 -10.97 17.69
C ALA A 138 18.12 -10.98 16.54
N GLY A 139 17.90 -11.77 15.50
CA GLY A 139 18.78 -11.86 14.33
C GLY A 139 18.72 -10.58 13.50
N GLU A 140 17.51 -10.13 13.17
CA GLU A 140 17.24 -8.88 12.47
C GLU A 140 17.75 -7.64 13.22
N SER A 141 17.55 -7.58 14.54
CA SER A 141 18.05 -6.48 15.38
C SER A 141 19.58 -6.46 15.46
N SER A 142 20.20 -7.64 15.55
CA SER A 142 21.66 -7.77 15.52
C SER A 142 22.22 -7.33 14.17
N TRP A 143 21.59 -7.71 13.06
CA TRP A 143 21.99 -7.26 11.73
C TRP A 143 21.93 -5.74 11.60
N LEU A 144 20.81 -5.12 12.01
CA LEU A 144 20.65 -3.66 11.95
C LEU A 144 21.73 -2.94 12.78
N SER A 145 21.97 -3.38 14.01
CA SER A 145 22.95 -2.73 14.90
C SER A 145 24.40 -2.83 14.41
N ASN A 146 24.71 -3.84 13.59
CA ASN A 146 26.04 -4.03 12.98
C ASN A 146 26.27 -3.23 11.69
N LEU A 147 25.25 -2.53 11.16
CA LEU A 147 25.43 -1.70 9.97
C LEU A 147 26.14 -0.37 10.30
N PRO A 148 26.83 0.24 9.31
CA PRO A 148 27.30 1.61 9.43
C PRO A 148 26.15 2.56 9.76
N GLU A 149 26.40 3.56 10.62
CA GLU A 149 25.38 4.50 11.08
C GLU A 149 24.64 5.21 9.92
N ALA A 150 25.35 5.51 8.83
CA ALA A 150 24.79 6.13 7.64
C ALA A 150 23.75 5.26 6.91
N ASP A 151 23.82 3.93 7.06
CA ASP A 151 22.96 2.97 6.36
C ASP A 151 21.79 2.50 7.22
N LYS A 152 21.88 2.64 8.55
CA LYS A 152 20.90 2.08 9.50
C LYS A 152 19.48 2.57 9.27
N VAL A 153 19.28 3.87 9.03
CA VAL A 153 17.93 4.43 8.83
C VAL A 153 17.25 3.79 7.61
N ALA A 154 17.94 3.78 6.47
CA ALA A 154 17.40 3.17 5.25
C ALA A 154 17.20 1.65 5.42
N ALA A 155 18.11 0.97 6.11
CA ALA A 155 18.01 -0.46 6.39
C ALA A 155 16.85 -0.81 7.32
N PHE A 156 16.65 -0.06 8.40
CA PHE A 156 15.53 -0.21 9.34
C PHE A 156 14.20 -0.08 8.60
N TYR A 157 13.98 1.03 7.90
CA TYR A 157 12.72 1.30 7.22
C TYR A 157 12.49 0.33 6.05
N GLY A 158 13.56 -0.07 5.35
CA GLY A 158 13.46 -1.10 4.33
C GLY A 158 13.00 -2.44 4.91
N LEU A 159 13.64 -2.91 5.99
CA LEU A 159 13.25 -4.16 6.65
C LEU A 159 11.81 -4.06 7.21
N TRP A 160 11.47 -2.95 7.86
CA TRP A 160 10.14 -2.68 8.35
C TRP A 160 9.09 -2.79 7.24
N SER A 161 9.34 -2.09 6.12
CA SER A 161 8.40 -2.06 5.01
C SER A 161 8.23 -3.44 4.35
N ASP A 162 9.29 -4.25 4.24
CA ASP A 162 9.15 -5.64 3.80
C ASP A 162 8.26 -6.47 4.72
N LYS A 163 8.45 -6.33 6.05
CA LYS A 163 7.66 -7.10 7.04
C LYS A 163 6.19 -6.70 7.01
N GLU A 164 5.88 -5.40 6.91
CA GLU A 164 4.50 -4.91 6.82
C GLU A 164 3.85 -5.26 5.47
N ALA A 165 4.58 -5.15 4.37
CA ALA A 165 4.12 -5.58 3.05
C ALA A 165 3.85 -7.10 3.03
N LEU A 166 4.74 -7.89 3.62
CA LEU A 166 4.57 -9.35 3.73
C LEU A 166 3.40 -9.72 4.65
N TYR A 167 3.23 -9.02 5.77
CA TYR A 167 2.06 -9.16 6.64
C TYR A 167 0.77 -8.92 5.86
N LYS A 168 0.69 -7.83 5.09
CA LYS A 168 -0.47 -7.54 4.25
C LYS A 168 -0.71 -8.61 3.18
N LEU A 169 0.36 -9.09 2.53
CA LEU A 169 0.29 -10.19 1.55
C LEU A 169 -0.26 -11.48 2.15
N MET A 170 0.02 -11.78 3.42
CA MET A 170 -0.35 -13.04 4.07
C MET A 170 -1.64 -12.97 4.89
N SER A 171 -2.07 -11.77 5.30
CA SER A 171 -3.26 -11.53 6.12
C SER A 171 -4.61 -11.74 5.40
N HIS A 172 -4.61 -11.95 4.09
CA HIS A 172 -5.81 -12.21 3.29
C HIS A 172 -6.51 -13.52 3.65
N THR A 173 -5.86 -14.42 4.41
CA THR A 173 -6.45 -15.69 4.87
C THR A 173 -7.27 -15.55 6.16
N GLY A 174 -7.26 -14.38 6.82
CA GLY A 174 -8.01 -14.13 8.05
C GLY A 174 -7.34 -14.62 9.34
N GLU A 175 -6.17 -15.27 9.24
CA GLU A 175 -5.33 -15.65 10.37
C GLU A 175 -4.17 -14.66 10.52
N ARG A 176 -3.64 -14.53 11.75
CA ARG A 176 -2.41 -13.73 11.96
C ARG A 176 -1.23 -14.50 11.36
N PRO A 177 -0.58 -13.98 10.30
CA PRO A 177 0.51 -14.70 9.67
C PRO A 177 1.74 -14.73 10.58
N GLU A 178 2.42 -15.88 10.59
CA GLU A 178 3.79 -15.99 11.09
C GLU A 178 4.73 -15.50 9.98
N LEU A 179 5.43 -14.40 10.24
CA LEU A 179 6.36 -13.83 9.27
C LEU A 179 7.69 -14.59 9.33
N PRO A 180 8.30 -14.91 8.17
CA PRO A 180 9.64 -15.47 8.13
C PRO A 180 10.68 -14.48 8.64
N GLU A 181 11.81 -15.00 9.10
CA GLU A 181 13.02 -14.22 9.33
C GLU A 181 13.49 -13.63 7.99
N LEU A 182 13.60 -12.30 7.91
CA LEU A 182 14.01 -11.62 6.69
C LEU A 182 15.52 -11.33 6.64
N VAL A 183 16.27 -11.79 7.63
CA VAL A 183 17.71 -11.61 7.71
C VAL A 183 18.38 -12.96 7.95
N MET A 184 19.27 -13.35 7.05
CA MET A 184 20.07 -14.57 7.18
C MET A 184 21.55 -14.21 7.20
N GLY A 185 22.18 -14.36 8.37
CA GLY A 185 23.55 -13.88 8.60
C GLY A 185 23.60 -12.36 8.51
N SER A 186 24.35 -11.83 7.54
CA SER A 186 24.49 -10.38 7.30
C SER A 186 23.63 -9.86 6.14
N VAL A 187 22.75 -10.70 5.57
CA VAL A 187 22.04 -10.40 4.33
C VAL A 187 20.53 -10.35 4.56
N ARG A 188 19.92 -9.18 4.29
CA ARG A 188 18.48 -9.03 4.17
C ARG A 188 17.99 -9.79 2.94
N GLN A 189 17.05 -10.70 3.17
CA GLN A 189 16.40 -11.51 2.16
C GLN A 189 15.26 -10.71 1.53
N THR A 190 15.17 -10.76 0.20
CA THR A 190 14.07 -10.16 -0.56
C THR A 190 13.17 -11.22 -1.20
N SER A 191 13.36 -12.50 -0.87
CA SER A 191 12.51 -13.59 -1.35
C SER A 191 12.64 -14.83 -0.47
N GLY A 192 11.60 -15.67 -0.48
CA GLY A 192 11.60 -16.97 0.16
C GLY A 192 10.46 -17.85 -0.36
N PRO A 193 10.20 -18.99 0.28
CA PRO A 193 9.12 -19.87 -0.13
C PRO A 193 7.76 -19.16 -0.10
N GLY A 194 7.17 -18.95 -1.28
CA GLY A 194 5.84 -18.37 -1.43
C GLY A 194 5.76 -16.85 -1.26
N TRP A 195 6.90 -16.15 -1.27
CA TRP A 195 6.91 -14.69 -1.24
C TRP A 195 8.16 -14.09 -1.92
N GLN A 196 8.01 -12.89 -2.46
CA GLN A 196 9.09 -12.04 -2.93
C GLN A 196 8.76 -10.60 -2.59
N ALA A 197 9.76 -9.85 -2.12
CA ALA A 197 9.70 -8.41 -1.89
C ALA A 197 10.49 -7.68 -2.98
N GLN A 198 9.94 -6.59 -3.48
CA GLN A 198 10.60 -5.71 -4.42
C GLN A 198 10.48 -4.27 -3.94
N ALA A 199 11.63 -3.60 -3.79
CA ALA A 199 11.67 -2.19 -3.45
C ALA A 199 11.22 -1.35 -4.66
N CYS A 200 10.37 -0.35 -4.41
CA CYS A 200 9.92 0.62 -5.40
C CYS A 200 10.51 1.99 -5.09
N ALA A 201 10.79 2.78 -6.13
CA ALA A 201 11.51 4.04 -5.97
C ALA A 201 10.58 5.17 -5.54
N LEU A 202 10.82 5.76 -4.37
CA LEU A 202 10.20 7.02 -3.96
C LEU A 202 11.19 7.76 -3.05
N PRO A 203 11.64 8.98 -3.39
CA PRO A 203 12.62 9.72 -2.58
C PRO A 203 12.13 9.91 -1.15
N ASP A 204 13.00 9.68 -0.16
CA ASP A 204 12.71 9.78 1.28
C ASP A 204 11.70 8.75 1.84
N PHE A 205 11.39 7.69 1.08
CA PHE A 205 10.54 6.60 1.52
C PHE A 205 11.19 5.23 1.26
N ALA A 206 10.97 4.29 2.18
CA ALA A 206 11.04 2.87 1.89
C ALA A 206 9.68 2.43 1.33
N VAL A 207 9.65 1.83 0.14
CA VAL A 207 8.43 1.29 -0.46
C VAL A 207 8.68 -0.16 -0.82
N SER A 208 7.92 -1.08 -0.24
CA SER A 208 8.05 -2.51 -0.47
C SER A 208 6.77 -3.08 -1.06
N LEU A 209 6.88 -3.75 -2.20
CA LEU A 209 5.81 -4.54 -2.80
C LEU A 209 6.14 -6.03 -2.66
N CYS A 210 5.32 -6.75 -1.93
CA CYS A 210 5.39 -8.20 -1.76
C CYS A 210 4.37 -8.91 -2.64
N SER A 211 4.76 -10.02 -3.27
CA SER A 211 3.89 -10.90 -4.06
C SER A 211 4.21 -12.37 -3.77
N ARG A 212 3.30 -13.29 -4.10
CA ARG A 212 3.54 -14.74 -3.92
C ARG A 212 4.62 -15.30 -4.85
N HIS A 213 4.80 -14.66 -5.99
CA HIS A 213 5.71 -15.07 -7.05
C HIS A 213 6.38 -13.85 -7.67
N PRO A 214 7.53 -14.02 -8.34
CA PRO A 214 8.16 -12.94 -9.07
C PRO A 214 7.21 -12.21 -10.02
N LEU A 215 7.22 -10.88 -9.90
CA LEU A 215 6.59 -9.97 -10.85
C LEU A 215 7.55 -9.77 -12.02
N ALA A 216 7.04 -9.89 -13.24
CA ALA A 216 7.80 -9.59 -14.44
C ALA A 216 7.98 -8.07 -14.64
N SER A 217 7.03 -7.29 -14.14
CA SER A 217 7.07 -5.82 -14.17
C SER A 217 6.27 -5.22 -13.02
N ILE A 218 6.71 -4.03 -12.60
CA ILE A 218 5.93 -3.11 -11.76
C ILE A 218 5.85 -1.80 -12.52
N GLU A 219 4.65 -1.43 -12.97
CA GLU A 219 4.41 -0.09 -13.52
C GLU A 219 4.14 0.86 -12.36
N GLN A 220 4.92 1.94 -12.25
CA GLN A 220 4.75 2.92 -11.18
C GLN A 220 4.19 4.23 -11.72
N ILE A 221 2.99 4.59 -11.27
CA ILE A 221 2.23 5.76 -11.74
C ILE A 221 2.13 6.77 -10.60
N HIS A 222 2.71 7.96 -10.83
CA HIS A 222 2.64 9.10 -9.91
C HIS A 222 1.54 10.06 -10.35
N LEU A 223 0.46 10.11 -9.60
CA LEU A 223 -0.66 11.01 -9.86
C LEU A 223 -0.36 12.39 -9.27
N GLN A 224 -0.39 13.41 -10.13
CA GLN A 224 -0.02 14.78 -9.75
C GLN A 224 -1.20 15.59 -9.21
N ALA A 225 -2.42 15.19 -9.58
CA ALA A 225 -3.65 15.81 -9.10
C ALA A 225 -4.26 15.03 -7.94
N THR A 226 -5.42 15.47 -7.47
CA THR A 226 -6.11 14.91 -6.28
C THR A 226 -7.48 14.33 -6.61
N THR A 227 -7.93 14.40 -7.86
CA THR A 227 -9.28 13.99 -8.28
C THR A 227 -9.27 12.95 -9.40
N PRO A 228 -10.22 11.99 -9.41
CA PRO A 228 -10.31 10.97 -10.45
C PRO A 228 -10.34 11.53 -11.88
N SER A 229 -11.09 12.61 -12.12
CA SER A 229 -11.19 13.22 -13.45
C SER A 229 -9.88 13.89 -13.91
N ALA A 230 -9.09 14.42 -12.99
CA ALA A 230 -7.75 14.92 -13.31
C ALA A 230 -6.76 13.78 -13.55
N TRP A 231 -6.88 12.67 -12.80
CA TRP A 231 -6.08 11.47 -13.03
C TRP A 231 -6.37 10.82 -14.39
N SER A 232 -7.64 10.69 -14.79
CA SER A 232 -8.00 10.21 -16.14
C SER A 232 -7.36 11.06 -17.25
N ARG A 233 -7.44 12.39 -17.13
CA ARG A 233 -6.79 13.31 -18.08
C ARG A 233 -5.27 13.15 -18.10
N GLN A 234 -4.63 12.98 -16.94
CA GLN A 234 -3.20 12.73 -16.85
C GLN A 234 -2.80 11.45 -17.61
N LEU A 235 -3.66 10.44 -17.58
CA LEU A 235 -3.42 9.13 -18.17
C LEU A 235 -3.88 9.02 -19.63
N GLY A 236 -4.39 10.11 -20.22
CA GLY A 236 -4.76 10.18 -21.63
C GLY A 236 -6.17 9.71 -21.95
N ASP A 237 -7.01 9.50 -20.94
CA ASP A 237 -8.42 9.15 -21.13
C ASP A 237 -9.25 10.46 -21.20
N ALA A 238 -9.83 10.73 -22.37
CA ALA A 238 -10.71 11.88 -22.63
C ALA A 238 -12.10 11.41 -23.08
#